data_AF-A0A947YQ69-F1
#
_entry.id   AF-A0A947YQ69-F1
#
_cell.length_a   1.000
_cell.length_b   1.000
_cell.length_c   1.000
_cell.angle_alpha   90.00
_cell.angle_beta   90.00
_cell.angle_gamma   90.00
#
_symmetry.space_group_name_H-M   'P 1'
#
loop_
_entity.id
_entity.type
_entity.pdbx_description
1 polymer ?
#
loop_
_entity_poly.entity_id
_entity_poly.type
_entity_poly.pdbx_seq_one_letter_code
_entity_poly.pdbx_strand_id
1 'polypeptide(L)'
;MKTLTFSGGIHPPKNKNLIKEAKIQEMPLPAKVILPLGQHIGAPAVSCVAKNDEVKTGQVIAEAGGFVSAPVHAAISGKVVDIKEMPHPVFGKGKAIIIESDEKDEWVELEGVEDWTSLSNDEIKEKVKNAGLVGLGGATFPTHVKLSPPAE
;
A
#
# COMPACT_ATOMS: atom_id res chain seq x y z
N MET A 1 -33.36 -20.37 9.48
CA MET A 1 -32.78 -19.07 9.89
C MET A 1 -31.29 -19.27 10.11
N LYS A 2 -30.44 -18.39 9.57
CA LYS A 2 -28.98 -18.49 9.75
C LYS A 2 -28.69 -18.11 11.21
N THR A 3 -28.22 -19.05 12.01
CA THR A 3 -27.81 -18.83 13.40
C THR A 3 -26.73 -17.76 13.44
N LEU A 4 -27.04 -16.61 14.03
CA LEU A 4 -26.07 -15.55 14.29
C LEU A 4 -25.25 -15.96 15.52
N THR A 5 -23.93 -15.78 15.47
CA THR A 5 -22.98 -16.27 16.50
C THR A 5 -23.03 -15.49 17.82
N PHE A 6 -23.84 -14.43 17.91
CA PHE A 6 -24.00 -13.60 19.10
C PHE A 6 -25.42 -13.03 19.17
N SER A 7 -25.99 -12.87 20.38
CA SER A 7 -27.41 -12.53 20.61
C SER A 7 -27.73 -11.03 20.61
N GLY A 8 -26.81 -10.16 20.16
CA GLY A 8 -27.02 -8.71 20.16
C GLY A 8 -26.11 -7.96 19.18
N GLY A 9 -26.32 -6.65 19.05
CA GLY A 9 -25.57 -5.78 18.14
C GLY A 9 -26.37 -5.33 16.91
N ILE A 10 -25.86 -4.30 16.22
CA ILE A 10 -26.46 -3.81 14.98
C ILE A 10 -25.91 -4.67 13.84
N HIS A 11 -26.81 -5.16 12.98
CA HIS A 11 -26.45 -5.89 11.76
C HIS A 11 -26.84 -5.05 10.55
N PRO A 12 -25.94 -4.18 10.03
CA PRO A 12 -26.25 -3.37 8.87
C PRO A 12 -26.66 -4.25 7.68
N PRO A 13 -27.64 -3.81 6.86
CA PRO A 13 -28.01 -4.50 5.65
C PRO A 13 -26.79 -4.70 4.74
N LYS A 14 -26.51 -5.94 4.36
CA LYS A 14 -25.25 -6.28 3.66
C LYS A 14 -25.22 -5.81 2.21
N ASN A 15 -26.37 -5.50 1.59
CA ASN A 15 -26.56 -5.01 0.21
C ASN A 15 -25.75 -5.70 -0.91
N LYS A 16 -25.11 -6.85 -0.66
CA LYS A 16 -24.27 -7.58 -1.63
C LYS A 16 -25.05 -8.00 -2.89
N ASN A 17 -26.36 -8.16 -2.77
CA ASN A 17 -27.23 -8.48 -3.90
C ASN A 17 -27.21 -7.43 -5.01
N LEU A 18 -26.87 -6.17 -4.70
CA LEU A 18 -26.79 -5.08 -5.67
C LEU A 18 -25.64 -5.23 -6.67
N ILE A 19 -24.59 -5.98 -6.31
CA ILE A 19 -23.34 -6.05 -7.07
C ILE A 19 -22.88 -7.48 -7.38
N LYS A 20 -23.57 -8.51 -6.87
CA LYS A 20 -23.15 -9.92 -7.01
C LYS A 20 -23.05 -10.40 -8.48
N GLU A 21 -23.78 -9.76 -9.40
CA GLU A 21 -23.81 -10.09 -10.83
C GLU A 21 -23.09 -9.03 -11.68
N ALA A 22 -22.53 -8.00 -11.04
CA ALA A 22 -21.77 -6.98 -11.75
C ALA A 22 -20.52 -7.62 -12.36
N LYS A 23 -20.25 -7.31 -13.63
CA LYS A 23 -19.04 -7.75 -14.31
C LYS A 23 -17.85 -6.97 -13.77
N ILE A 24 -16.68 -7.62 -13.73
CA ILE A 24 -15.41 -6.92 -13.50
C ILE A 24 -15.21 -5.92 -14.64
N GLN A 25 -14.80 -4.70 -14.29
CA GLN A 25 -14.55 -3.61 -15.22
C GLN A 25 -13.15 -3.05 -14.97
N GLU A 26 -12.51 -2.60 -16.03
CA GLU A 26 -11.27 -1.84 -15.92
C GLU A 26 -11.58 -0.45 -15.38
N MET A 27 -10.85 -0.05 -14.34
CA MET A 27 -10.90 1.30 -13.81
C MET A 27 -9.96 2.16 -14.66
N PRO A 28 -10.41 3.31 -15.19
CA PRO A 28 -9.52 4.21 -15.91
C PRO A 28 -8.43 4.73 -14.97
N LEU A 29 -7.27 5.04 -15.54
CA LEU A 29 -6.18 5.65 -14.79
C LEU A 29 -6.63 6.97 -14.18
N PRO A 30 -6.41 7.18 -12.87
CA PRO A 30 -6.74 8.45 -12.25
C PRO A 30 -5.79 9.53 -12.75
N ALA A 31 -6.31 10.71 -13.08
CA ALA A 31 -5.48 11.86 -13.48
C ALA A 31 -4.50 12.32 -12.38
N LYS A 32 -4.78 11.96 -11.12
CA LYS A 32 -3.98 12.35 -9.95
C LYS A 32 -4.14 11.35 -8.82
N VAL A 33 -3.03 11.03 -8.14
CA VAL A 33 -3.04 10.26 -6.89
C VAL A 33 -2.35 11.04 -5.78
N ILE A 34 -2.80 10.79 -4.55
CA ILE A 34 -2.21 11.32 -3.32
C ILE A 34 -1.83 10.12 -2.48
N LEU A 35 -0.54 9.94 -2.23
CA LEU A 35 0.02 8.81 -1.52
C LEU A 35 0.57 9.29 -0.18
N PRO A 36 -0.16 9.10 0.93
CA PRO A 36 0.34 9.44 2.25
C PRO A 36 1.62 8.69 2.57
N LEU A 37 2.54 9.34 3.29
CA LEU A 37 3.76 8.69 3.79
C LEU A 37 3.51 7.83 5.04
N GLY A 38 2.41 8.07 5.75
CA GLY A 38 2.00 7.30 6.93
C GLY A 38 0.88 6.31 6.64
N GLN A 39 1.15 5.20 5.95
CA GLN A 39 0.13 4.18 5.61
C GLN A 39 0.09 2.97 6.55
N HIS A 40 0.94 2.98 7.59
CA HIS A 40 1.07 1.91 8.57
C HIS A 40 1.24 2.48 9.98
N ILE A 41 1.07 1.64 11.01
CA ILE A 41 1.25 2.03 12.42
C ILE A 41 2.68 2.46 12.79
N GLY A 42 3.65 2.07 11.96
CA GLY A 42 5.07 2.39 12.14
C GLY A 42 5.46 3.84 11.87
N ALA A 43 6.75 4.14 11.99
CA ALA A 43 7.31 5.45 11.64
C ALA A 43 7.04 5.77 10.15
N PRO A 44 6.50 6.95 9.79
CA PRO A 44 6.16 7.28 8.40
C PRO A 44 7.32 7.04 7.43
N ALA A 45 7.02 6.62 6.21
CA ALA A 45 7.99 6.49 5.15
C ALA A 45 8.62 7.87 4.81
N VAL A 46 9.87 7.86 4.36
CA VAL A 46 10.62 9.07 4.00
C VAL A 46 10.70 9.14 2.48
N SER A 47 10.17 10.21 1.89
CA SER A 47 10.22 10.42 0.43
C SER A 47 11.66 10.35 -0.08
N CYS A 48 11.90 9.52 -1.09
CA CYS A 48 13.18 9.46 -1.82
C CYS A 48 13.11 10.16 -3.19
N VAL A 49 11.94 10.66 -3.58
CA VAL A 49 11.73 11.53 -4.74
C VAL A 49 11.48 12.98 -4.33
N ALA A 50 11.65 13.89 -5.28
CA ALA A 50 11.44 15.32 -5.15
C ALA A 50 10.36 15.84 -6.11
N LYS A 51 9.91 17.08 -5.88
CA LYS A 51 9.02 17.76 -6.80
C LYS A 51 9.67 17.89 -8.18
N ASN A 52 8.88 17.59 -9.21
CA ASN A 52 9.21 17.52 -10.62
C ASN A 52 9.86 16.21 -11.10
N ASP A 53 10.14 15.26 -10.21
CA ASP A 53 10.65 13.96 -10.65
C ASP A 53 9.57 13.20 -11.44
N GLU A 54 10.02 12.49 -12.48
CA GLU A 54 9.22 11.51 -13.19
C GLU A 54 9.32 10.17 -12.48
N VAL A 55 8.18 9.49 -12.35
CA VAL A 55 8.07 8.21 -11.65
C VAL A 55 7.29 7.22 -12.51
N LYS A 56 7.62 5.95 -12.37
CA LYS A 56 6.94 4.82 -13.03
C LYS A 56 6.04 4.08 -12.05
N THR A 57 5.00 3.42 -12.54
CA THR A 57 4.13 2.57 -11.71
C THR A 57 4.96 1.45 -11.08
N GLY A 58 4.77 1.24 -9.78
CA GLY A 58 5.55 0.28 -8.99
C GLY A 58 6.94 0.76 -8.57
N GLN A 59 7.37 1.98 -8.93
CA GLN A 59 8.64 2.55 -8.44
C GLN A 59 8.56 2.88 -6.95
N VAL A 60 9.60 2.58 -6.17
CA VAL A 60 9.73 3.07 -4.79
C VAL A 60 9.87 4.59 -4.81
N ILE A 61 8.97 5.29 -4.12
CA ILE A 61 8.95 6.76 -4.00
C ILE A 61 9.15 7.25 -2.57
N ALA A 62 9.03 6.36 -1.59
CA ALA A 62 9.43 6.61 -0.21
C ALA A 62 9.98 5.34 0.43
N GLU A 63 11.09 5.48 1.14
CA GLU A 63 11.74 4.40 1.87
C GLU A 63 11.20 4.26 3.30
N ALA A 64 11.37 3.09 3.90
CA ALA A 64 10.98 2.84 5.28
C ALA A 64 11.71 3.80 6.25
N GLY A 65 10.96 4.57 7.05
CA GLY A 65 11.49 5.58 7.98
C GLY A 65 11.97 5.03 9.32
N GLY A 66 12.07 3.71 9.47
CA GLY A 66 12.48 3.04 10.70
C GLY A 66 12.26 1.53 10.64
N PHE A 67 12.62 0.81 11.71
CA PHE A 67 12.48 -0.65 11.77
C PHE A 67 11.04 -1.14 11.56
N VAL A 68 10.09 -0.50 12.27
CA VAL A 68 8.65 -0.67 12.03
C VAL A 68 8.22 0.42 11.05
N SER A 69 8.33 0.14 9.76
CA SER A 69 7.91 0.99 8.65
C SER A 69 7.88 0.16 7.36
N ALA A 70 7.24 0.64 6.30
CA ALA A 70 7.24 -0.02 4.99
C ALA A 70 7.41 1.03 3.86
N PRO A 71 8.13 0.71 2.78
CA PRO A 71 8.24 1.60 1.63
C PRO A 71 6.89 1.85 0.96
N VAL A 72 6.78 3.00 0.29
CA VAL A 72 5.62 3.39 -0.53
C VAL A 72 6.05 3.41 -1.99
N HIS A 73 5.22 2.80 -2.84
CA HIS A 73 5.44 2.73 -4.28
C HIS A 73 4.46 3.65 -5.03
N ALA A 74 4.88 4.16 -6.18
CA ALA A 74 4.01 4.93 -7.07
C ALA A 74 2.88 4.04 -7.60
N ALA A 75 1.64 4.51 -7.43
CA ALA A 75 0.44 3.81 -7.88
C ALA A 75 0.15 4.01 -9.37
N ILE A 76 0.75 5.04 -9.98
CA ILE A 76 0.66 5.38 -11.41
C ILE A 76 1.98 5.99 -11.87
N SER A 77 2.25 5.94 -13.18
CA SER A 77 3.32 6.73 -13.79
C SER A 77 2.93 8.19 -13.95
N GLY A 78 3.93 9.05 -14.00
CA GLY A 78 3.76 10.47 -14.26
C GLY A 78 4.74 11.31 -13.47
N LYS A 79 4.30 12.49 -13.04
CA LYS A 79 5.18 13.49 -12.43
C LYS A 79 4.79 13.80 -11.00
N VAL A 80 5.78 13.86 -10.11
CA VAL A 80 5.59 14.34 -8.75
C VAL A 80 5.36 15.84 -8.78
N VAL A 81 4.12 16.27 -8.56
CA VAL A 81 3.74 17.69 -8.62
C VAL A 81 3.95 18.42 -7.31
N ASP A 82 3.89 17.70 -6.18
CA ASP A 82 4.10 18.27 -4.86
C ASP A 82 4.36 17.20 -3.80
N ILE A 83 4.99 17.61 -2.69
CA ILE A 83 5.14 16.80 -1.48
C ILE A 83 4.78 17.69 -0.30
N LYS A 84 3.58 17.50 0.26
CA LYS A 84 3.03 18.41 1.27
C LYS A 84 2.03 17.74 2.21
N GLU A 85 1.64 18.48 3.25
CA GLU A 85 0.54 18.10 4.14
C GLU A 85 -0.79 18.02 3.39
N MET A 86 -1.42 16.84 3.42
CA MET A 86 -2.71 16.55 2.82
C MET A 86 -3.64 15.90 3.85
N PRO A 87 -4.98 15.90 3.62
CA PRO A 87 -5.91 15.19 4.49
C PRO A 87 -5.51 13.72 4.65
N HIS A 88 -5.43 13.26 5.91
CA HIS A 88 -5.12 11.87 6.24
C HIS A 88 -6.32 11.23 6.96
N PRO A 89 -6.78 10.04 6.53
CA PRO A 89 -7.99 9.42 7.10
C PRO A 89 -7.89 9.10 8.59
N VAL A 90 -6.67 8.94 9.13
CA VAL A 90 -6.43 8.59 10.54
C VAL A 90 -5.91 9.77 11.37
N PHE A 91 -5.07 10.62 10.78
CA PHE A 91 -4.31 11.65 11.53
C PHE A 91 -4.87 13.06 11.33
N GLY A 92 -5.93 13.21 10.52
CA GLY A 92 -6.46 14.50 10.09
C GLY A 92 -5.62 15.12 8.96
N LYS A 93 -4.32 15.30 9.18
CA LYS A 93 -3.34 15.71 8.15
C LYS A 93 -2.07 14.87 8.24
N GLY A 94 -1.38 14.72 7.11
CA GLY A 94 -0.05 14.16 7.05
C GLY A 94 0.64 14.42 5.71
N LYS A 95 1.97 14.37 5.68
CA LYS A 95 2.74 14.47 4.44
C LYS A 95 2.33 13.38 3.45
N ALA A 96 2.14 13.78 2.20
CA ALA A 96 1.83 12.91 1.08
C ALA A 96 2.59 13.34 -0.18
N ILE A 97 2.89 12.37 -1.03
CA ILE A 97 3.42 12.58 -2.37
C ILE A 97 2.23 12.67 -3.33
N ILE A 98 2.21 13.70 -4.16
CA ILE A 98 1.15 13.92 -5.15
C ILE A 98 1.73 13.67 -6.54
N ILE A 99 1.14 12.73 -7.27
CA ILE A 99 1.56 12.35 -8.62
C ILE A 99 0.42 12.72 -9.57
N GLU A 100 0.75 13.46 -10.63
CA GLU A 100 -0.14 13.72 -11.76
C GLU A 100 0.19 12.74 -12.88
N SER A 101 -0.84 12.11 -13.44
CA SER A 101 -0.69 11.05 -14.43
C SER A 101 -0.12 11.60 -15.74
N ASP A 102 0.73 10.81 -16.39
CA ASP A 102 1.14 11.02 -17.78
C ASP A 102 0.28 10.25 -18.80
N GLU A 103 -0.78 9.58 -18.32
CA GLU A 103 -1.71 8.73 -19.09
C GLU A 103 -1.08 7.47 -19.71
N LYS A 104 0.18 7.15 -19.39
CA LYS A 104 0.89 6.01 -19.98
C LYS A 104 0.84 4.73 -19.13
N ASP A 105 0.77 4.88 -17.82
CA ASP A 105 0.93 3.81 -16.82
C ASP A 105 2.15 2.92 -17.09
N GLU A 106 3.30 3.55 -17.35
CA GLU A 106 4.55 2.81 -17.56
C GLU A 106 5.03 2.21 -16.25
N TRP A 107 5.16 0.88 -16.21
CA TRP A 107 5.66 0.14 -15.06
C TRP A 107 7.19 0.09 -15.01
N VAL A 108 7.73 0.02 -13.79
CA VAL A 108 9.10 -0.48 -13.59
C VAL A 108 9.19 -1.95 -14.00
N GLU A 109 10.40 -2.41 -14.29
CA GLU A 109 10.63 -3.84 -14.49
C GLU A 109 10.39 -4.57 -13.17
N LEU A 110 9.54 -5.60 -13.20
CA LEU A 110 9.19 -6.40 -12.03
C LEU A 110 9.92 -7.73 -12.09
N GLU A 111 10.79 -7.96 -11.12
CA GLU A 111 11.49 -9.24 -10.97
C GLU A 111 10.64 -10.21 -10.13
N GLY A 112 10.06 -11.20 -10.82
CA GLY A 112 9.37 -12.31 -10.18
C GLY A 112 10.33 -13.28 -9.50
N VAL A 113 9.75 -14.22 -8.74
CA VAL A 113 10.47 -15.40 -8.24
C VAL A 113 9.79 -16.62 -8.86
N GLU A 114 10.52 -17.37 -9.68
CA GLU A 114 9.98 -18.56 -10.35
C GLU A 114 9.64 -19.67 -9.35
N ASP A 115 10.58 -19.98 -8.45
CA ASP A 115 10.39 -20.93 -7.37
C ASP A 115 10.74 -20.32 -6.02
N TRP A 116 9.70 -19.91 -5.27
CA TRP A 116 9.87 -19.30 -3.95
C TRP A 116 10.38 -20.28 -2.90
N THR A 117 10.27 -21.60 -3.11
CA THR A 117 10.73 -22.61 -2.16
C THR A 117 12.26 -22.76 -2.15
N SER A 118 12.92 -22.27 -3.20
CA SER A 118 14.38 -22.22 -3.30
C SER A 118 15.01 -21.10 -2.46
N LEU A 119 14.21 -20.11 -2.04
CA LEU A 119 14.69 -18.98 -1.26
C LEU A 119 14.82 -19.32 0.21
N SER A 120 15.84 -18.76 0.85
CA SER A 120 15.95 -18.75 2.31
C SER A 120 14.85 -17.89 2.94
N ASN A 121 14.57 -18.14 4.22
CA ASN A 121 13.62 -17.34 4.99
C ASN A 121 13.98 -15.85 5.00
N ASP A 122 15.26 -15.51 5.01
CA ASP A 122 15.71 -14.11 5.04
C ASP A 122 15.56 -13.43 3.68
N GLU A 123 15.78 -14.14 2.58
CA GLU A 123 15.50 -13.64 1.23
C GLU A 123 14.00 -13.37 1.03
N ILE A 124 13.14 -14.28 1.51
CA ILE A 124 11.68 -14.09 1.48
C ILE A 124 11.29 -12.84 2.29
N LYS A 125 11.83 -12.69 3.52
CA LYS A 125 11.54 -11.52 4.37
C LYS A 125 11.99 -10.21 3.72
N GLU A 126 13.17 -10.20 3.10
CA GLU A 126 13.69 -9.01 2.43
C GLU A 126 12.84 -8.64 1.21
N LYS A 127 12.40 -9.63 0.41
CA LYS A 127 11.44 -9.39 -0.68
C LYS A 127 10.09 -8.84 -0.17
N VAL A 128 9.55 -9.41 0.91
CA VAL A 128 8.31 -8.93 1.56
C VAL A 128 8.46 -7.49 2.07
N LYS A 129 9.60 -7.17 2.66
CA LYS A 129 9.95 -5.82 3.15
C LYS A 129 10.04 -4.82 1.99
N ASN A 130 10.79 -5.15 0.93
CA ASN A 130 10.99 -4.28 -0.22
C ASN A 130 9.70 -4.06 -1.01
N ALA A 131 8.82 -5.06 -1.08
CA ALA A 131 7.49 -4.93 -1.66
C ALA A 131 6.53 -4.03 -0.83
N GLY A 132 6.92 -3.60 0.38
CA GLY A 132 6.11 -2.71 1.22
C GLY A 132 4.86 -3.39 1.79
N LEU A 133 4.87 -4.71 1.97
CA LEU A 133 3.69 -5.44 2.39
C LEU A 133 3.33 -5.15 3.87
N VAL A 134 2.04 -4.91 4.10
CA VAL A 134 1.47 -4.65 5.43
C VAL A 134 0.27 -5.56 5.72
N GLY A 135 -0.01 -5.81 7.00
CA GLY A 135 -1.14 -6.64 7.39
C GLY A 135 -2.50 -5.92 7.36
N LEU A 136 -3.48 -6.48 6.66
CA LEU A 136 -4.84 -5.91 6.49
C LEU A 136 -5.80 -6.13 7.68
N GLY A 137 -5.28 -6.41 8.88
CA GLY A 137 -6.11 -6.61 10.08
C GLY A 137 -6.65 -5.32 10.70
N GLY A 138 -6.11 -4.16 10.30
CA GLY A 138 -6.54 -2.84 10.77
C GLY A 138 -5.37 -1.87 10.96
N ALA A 139 -4.36 -2.27 11.76
CA ALA A 139 -3.20 -1.42 12.06
C ALA A 139 -2.20 -1.30 10.90
N THR A 140 -2.39 -2.03 9.79
CA THR A 140 -1.45 -2.00 8.64
C THR A 140 -0.01 -2.26 9.10
N PHE A 141 0.20 -3.18 10.03
CA PHE A 141 1.51 -3.46 10.62
C PHE A 141 2.43 -4.11 9.58
N PRO A 142 3.68 -3.60 9.37
CA PRO A 142 4.60 -4.12 8.35
C PRO A 142 4.83 -5.63 8.48
N THR A 143 4.64 -6.35 7.38
CA THR A 143 4.61 -7.82 7.38
C THR A 143 5.98 -8.42 7.68
N HIS A 144 7.08 -7.81 7.21
CA HIS A 144 8.43 -8.30 7.47
C HIS A 144 8.77 -8.32 8.97
N VAL A 145 8.24 -7.37 9.75
CA VAL A 145 8.40 -7.35 11.21
C VAL A 145 7.65 -8.52 11.85
N LYS A 146 6.46 -8.87 11.37
CA LYS A 146 5.70 -10.04 11.88
C LYS A 146 6.43 -11.36 11.62
N LEU A 147 7.13 -11.43 10.50
CA LEU A 147 7.93 -12.60 10.11
C LEU A 147 9.27 -12.68 10.86
N SER A 148 9.60 -11.68 11.67
CA SER A 148 10.87 -11.59 12.41
C SER A 148 10.63 -11.43 13.91
N PRO A 149 10.02 -12.43 14.58
CA PRO A 149 9.88 -12.40 16.03
C PRO A 149 11.26 -12.37 16.71
N PRO A 150 11.37 -11.82 17.93
CA PRO A 150 12.61 -11.91 18.72
C PRO A 150 13.08 -13.37 18.84
N ALA A 151 14.40 -13.56 18.86
CA ALA A 151 14.96 -14.84 19.27
C ALA A 151 14.56 -15.12 20.73
N GLU A 152 14.33 -16.40 21.05
CA GLU A 152 14.10 -16.84 22.43
C GLU A 152 15.30 -16.56 23.36
#